data_AF-A0A352IRR4-F1
#
_entry.id   AF-A0A352IRR4-F1
#
_cell.length_a   1.000
_cell.length_b   1.000
_cell.length_c   1.000
_cell.angle_alpha   90.00
_cell.angle_beta   90.00
_cell.angle_gamma   90.00
#
_symmetry.space_group_name_H-M   'P 1'
#
loop_
_entity.id
_entity.type
_entity.pdbx_description
1 polymer ?
#
loop_
_entity_poly.entity_id
_entity_poly.type
_entity_poly.pdbx_seq_one_letter_code
_entity_poly.pdbx_strand_id
1 'polypeptide(L)'
;TEVLANEEPAAAEQPPLPEMSESDDDMDEELAEIFLEEARDLIDSTAEALQSWSENTGNLDILRLLQRDLHTLKGGARLADIPAVGDLSHELENLFEGLTEQRLSINDELSDLLFRCHDRLAGMVENLEAKEPPRPAPDLIGEIQAYIDSATGTRPVTNVASPEEEAEPDFNDEEQAPLPEVEEPVDSDSETAETGEVEDGVADLSHLDPELVGIFLEEAYDLINSTGSALHTWTEDPSDRSIAAELQRDVHTLKGGARMAGVEAIGDLTHVLEDLFEKVAEGQLEASDAMNDLLFACHDRLAQMVEQVATQKPCPPAEELVARVQSILRGESAPSD
;
A
#
# COMPACT_ATOMS: atom_id res chain seq x y z
N THR A 1 59.16 -52.86 4.99
CA THR A 1 58.15 -53.93 5.09
C THR A 1 57.62 -53.85 6.50
N GLU A 2 56.58 -53.03 6.71
CA GLU A 2 55.19 -53.50 6.93
C GLU A 2 54.95 -53.75 8.43
N VAL A 3 53.94 -53.27 9.15
CA VAL A 3 52.82 -52.35 8.95
C VAL A 3 52.52 -51.83 10.37
N LEU A 4 52.37 -50.51 10.56
CA LEU A 4 51.75 -49.93 11.76
C LEU A 4 50.23 -50.08 11.59
N ALA A 5 49.64 -51.09 12.25
CA ALA A 5 48.20 -51.24 12.30
C ALA A 5 47.64 -50.24 13.32
N ASN A 6 47.10 -49.17 12.76
CA ASN A 6 46.41 -48.08 13.41
C ASN A 6 45.11 -48.61 14.06
N GLU A 7 44.88 -48.30 15.33
CA GLU A 7 43.58 -48.49 15.97
C GLU A 7 42.57 -47.54 15.31
N GLU A 8 41.61 -48.08 14.56
CA GLU A 8 40.44 -47.33 14.10
C GLU A 8 39.52 -47.01 15.31
N PRO A 9 39.08 -45.74 15.47
CA PRO A 9 38.12 -45.41 16.50
C PRO A 9 36.74 -45.91 16.09
N ALA A 10 36.00 -46.46 17.06
CA ALA A 10 34.61 -46.85 16.88
C ALA A 10 33.80 -45.68 16.32
N ALA A 11 33.23 -45.86 15.13
CA ALA A 11 32.26 -44.95 14.54
C ALA A 11 31.06 -44.86 15.49
N ALA A 12 30.87 -43.70 16.09
CA ALA A 12 29.63 -43.37 16.77
C ALA A 12 28.51 -43.37 15.72
N GLU A 13 27.57 -44.31 15.83
CA GLU A 13 26.29 -44.24 15.14
C GLU A 13 25.64 -42.91 15.47
N GLN A 14 25.58 -42.01 14.48
CA GLN A 14 24.71 -40.85 14.56
C GLN A 14 23.27 -41.37 14.64
N PRO A 15 22.45 -40.90 15.60
CA PRO A 15 21.04 -41.25 15.60
C PRO A 15 20.41 -40.77 14.28
N PRO A 16 19.45 -41.53 13.71
CA PRO A 16 18.77 -41.10 12.49
C PRO A 16 18.15 -39.72 12.72
N LEU A 17 18.36 -38.83 11.74
CA LEU A 17 17.65 -37.56 11.67
C LEU A 17 16.14 -37.84 11.76
N PRO A 18 15.38 -37.02 12.50
CA PRO A 18 13.93 -37.19 12.57
C PRO A 18 13.36 -37.17 11.16
N GLU A 19 12.56 -38.18 10.81
CA GLU A 19 11.71 -38.16 9.63
C GLU A 19 10.87 -36.88 9.71
N MET A 20 11.03 -35.97 8.73
CA MET A 20 10.13 -34.83 8.59
C MET A 20 8.74 -35.42 8.39
N SER A 21 7.81 -34.95 9.20
CA SER A 21 6.50 -35.53 9.41
C SER A 21 5.67 -35.51 8.13
N GLU A 22 5.01 -36.64 7.82
CA GLU A 22 3.95 -36.77 6.80
C GLU A 22 2.83 -35.72 6.94
N SER A 23 2.80 -34.93 8.03
CA SER A 23 1.84 -33.85 8.28
C SER A 23 2.08 -32.57 7.47
N ASP A 24 3.31 -32.31 7.02
CA ASP A 24 3.65 -31.04 6.37
C ASP A 24 3.26 -31.09 4.88
N ASP A 25 3.52 -32.22 4.20
CA ASP A 25 3.09 -32.44 2.81
C ASP A 25 1.55 -32.44 2.66
N ASP A 26 0.83 -32.99 3.64
CA ASP A 26 -0.65 -33.01 3.63
C ASP A 26 -1.24 -31.58 3.81
N MET A 27 -0.57 -30.71 4.57
CA MET A 27 -0.99 -29.32 4.78
C MET A 27 -0.71 -28.47 3.54
N ASP A 28 0.45 -28.66 2.91
CA ASP A 28 0.81 -27.96 1.68
C ASP A 28 -0.14 -28.33 0.52
N GLU A 29 -0.57 -29.60 0.44
CA GLU A 29 -1.57 -30.03 -0.55
C GLU A 29 -2.97 -29.46 -0.27
N GLU A 30 -3.39 -29.34 1.00
CA GLU A 30 -4.66 -28.67 1.38
C GLU A 30 -4.64 -27.17 1.01
N LEU A 31 -3.54 -26.47 1.31
CA LEU A 31 -3.37 -25.06 0.95
C LEU A 31 -3.34 -24.85 -0.57
N ALA A 32 -2.70 -25.75 -1.31
CA ALA A 32 -2.69 -25.72 -2.77
C ALA A 32 -4.08 -25.94 -3.37
N GLU A 33 -4.90 -26.85 -2.80
CA GLU A 33 -6.28 -27.06 -3.25
C GLU A 33 -7.16 -25.82 -3.01
N ILE A 34 -7.07 -25.20 -1.83
CA ILE A 34 -7.79 -23.95 -1.50
C ILE A 34 -7.35 -22.83 -2.44
N PHE A 35 -6.03 -22.69 -2.66
CA PHE A 35 -5.49 -21.72 -3.61
C PHE A 35 -6.04 -21.94 -5.03
N LEU A 36 -6.12 -23.18 -5.51
CA LEU A 36 -6.56 -23.46 -6.87
C LEU A 36 -8.02 -23.11 -7.13
N GLU A 37 -8.89 -23.29 -6.12
CA GLU A 37 -10.30 -22.88 -6.23
C GLU A 37 -10.42 -21.37 -6.48
N GLU A 38 -9.65 -20.56 -5.73
CA GLU A 38 -9.66 -19.10 -5.88
C GLU A 38 -8.89 -18.64 -7.13
N ALA A 39 -7.74 -19.25 -7.43
CA ALA A 39 -6.89 -18.87 -8.54
C ALA A 39 -7.62 -18.97 -9.89
N ARG A 40 -8.49 -19.96 -10.07
CA ARG A 40 -9.29 -20.12 -11.29
C ARG A 40 -10.21 -18.92 -11.54
N ASP A 41 -10.95 -18.52 -10.51
CA ASP A 41 -11.88 -17.40 -10.59
C ASP A 41 -11.12 -16.08 -10.82
N LEU A 42 -9.96 -15.92 -10.18
CA LEU A 42 -9.09 -14.76 -10.39
C LEU A 42 -8.49 -14.70 -11.80
N ILE A 43 -8.06 -15.83 -12.37
CA ILE A 43 -7.54 -15.88 -13.75
C ILE A 43 -8.64 -15.52 -14.76
N ASP A 44 -9.85 -16.03 -14.58
CA ASP A 44 -10.99 -15.70 -15.45
C ASP A 44 -11.36 -14.21 -15.32
N SER A 45 -11.44 -13.68 -14.09
CA SER A 45 -11.70 -12.26 -13.80
C SER A 45 -10.65 -11.35 -14.46
N THR A 46 -9.37 -11.66 -14.27
CA THR A 46 -8.26 -10.88 -14.83
C THR A 46 -8.21 -10.96 -16.35
N ALA A 47 -8.65 -12.07 -16.97
CA ALA A 47 -8.74 -12.20 -18.42
C ALA A 47 -9.76 -11.23 -19.01
N GLU A 48 -10.96 -11.20 -18.41
CA GLU A 48 -12.05 -10.31 -18.81
C GLU A 48 -11.68 -8.83 -18.60
N ALA A 49 -11.09 -8.53 -17.43
CA ALA A 49 -10.61 -7.20 -17.11
C ALA A 49 -9.51 -6.73 -18.07
N LEU A 50 -8.53 -7.58 -18.38
CA LEU A 50 -7.44 -7.25 -19.30
C LEU A 50 -7.97 -7.00 -20.72
N GLN A 51 -8.89 -7.84 -21.19
CA GLN A 51 -9.54 -7.64 -22.49
C GLN A 51 -10.32 -6.31 -22.50
N SER A 52 -11.15 -6.05 -21.49
CA SER A 52 -11.93 -4.81 -21.40
C SER A 52 -11.03 -3.57 -21.31
N TRP A 53 -9.90 -3.66 -20.61
CA TRP A 53 -8.94 -2.57 -20.52
C TRP A 53 -8.20 -2.34 -21.84
N SER A 54 -7.86 -3.41 -22.58
CA SER A 54 -7.21 -3.29 -23.89
C SER A 54 -8.05 -2.51 -24.92
N GLU A 55 -9.38 -2.56 -24.78
CA GLU A 55 -10.32 -1.81 -25.62
C GLU A 55 -10.51 -0.35 -25.17
N ASN A 56 -10.24 -0.05 -23.89
CA ASN A 56 -10.31 1.28 -23.30
C ASN A 56 -9.21 1.48 -22.24
N THR A 57 -7.99 1.77 -22.70
CA THR A 57 -6.78 1.83 -21.88
C THR A 57 -6.75 3.00 -20.89
N GLY A 58 -7.67 3.96 -21.00
CA GLY A 58 -7.81 5.08 -20.07
C GLY A 58 -8.62 4.76 -18.81
N ASN A 59 -9.18 3.55 -18.70
CA ASN A 59 -10.00 3.17 -17.54
C ASN A 59 -9.13 2.69 -16.37
N LEU A 60 -8.80 3.60 -15.45
CA LEU A 60 -7.98 3.31 -14.26
C LEU A 60 -8.66 2.36 -13.27
N ASP A 61 -10.00 2.27 -13.27
CA ASP A 61 -10.71 1.37 -12.36
C ASP A 61 -10.49 -0.10 -12.75
N ILE A 62 -10.35 -0.38 -14.05
CA ILE A 62 -10.01 -1.74 -14.52
C ILE A 62 -8.54 -2.07 -14.20
N LEU A 63 -7.63 -1.09 -14.26
CA LEU A 63 -6.24 -1.29 -13.82
C LEU A 63 -6.16 -1.65 -12.34
N ARG A 64 -6.88 -0.92 -11.48
CA ARG A 64 -6.94 -1.23 -10.03
C ARG A 64 -7.54 -2.59 -9.75
N LEU A 65 -8.57 -2.99 -10.51
CA LEU A 65 -9.13 -4.34 -10.44
C LEU A 65 -8.08 -5.40 -10.79
N LEU A 66 -7.36 -5.22 -11.90
CA LEU A 66 -6.27 -6.12 -12.31
C LEU A 66 -5.17 -6.23 -11.24
N GLN A 67 -4.76 -5.10 -10.65
CA GLN A 67 -3.77 -5.08 -9.57
C GLN A 67 -4.25 -5.86 -8.34
N ARG A 68 -5.47 -5.59 -7.87
CA ARG A 68 -6.04 -6.28 -6.69
C ARG A 68 -6.15 -7.80 -6.91
N ASP A 69 -6.64 -8.20 -8.08
CA ASP A 69 -6.83 -9.63 -8.38
C ASP A 69 -5.47 -10.34 -8.52
N LEU A 70 -4.46 -9.69 -9.11
CA LEU A 70 -3.08 -10.21 -9.15
C LEU A 70 -2.40 -10.22 -7.78
N HIS A 71 -2.66 -9.23 -6.93
CA HIS A 71 -2.17 -9.18 -5.54
C HIS A 71 -2.68 -10.37 -4.74
N THR A 72 -3.98 -10.65 -4.86
CA THR A 72 -4.64 -11.78 -4.19
C THR A 72 -4.07 -13.10 -4.72
N LEU A 73 -3.91 -13.23 -6.04
CA LEU A 73 -3.28 -14.39 -6.67
C LEU A 73 -1.82 -14.59 -6.21
N LYS A 74 -1.05 -13.50 -6.10
CA LYS A 74 0.33 -13.49 -5.57
C LYS A 74 0.36 -14.00 -4.13
N GLY A 75 -0.47 -13.43 -3.25
CA GLY A 75 -0.55 -13.80 -1.84
C GLY A 75 -0.92 -15.27 -1.66
N GLY A 76 -1.97 -15.73 -2.35
CA GLY A 76 -2.38 -17.13 -2.34
C GLY A 76 -1.28 -18.08 -2.85
N ALA A 77 -0.59 -17.72 -3.93
CA ALA A 77 0.50 -18.52 -4.48
C ALA A 77 1.71 -18.61 -3.52
N ARG A 78 2.01 -17.54 -2.76
CA ARG A 78 3.08 -17.57 -1.74
C ARG A 78 2.68 -18.43 -0.54
N LEU A 79 1.42 -18.37 -0.12
CA LEU A 79 0.90 -19.19 0.98
C LEU A 79 0.90 -20.68 0.64
N ALA A 80 0.63 -21.03 -0.61
CA ALA A 80 0.67 -22.41 -1.11
C ALA A 80 2.08 -22.88 -1.57
N ASP A 81 3.14 -22.09 -1.33
CA ASP A 81 4.52 -22.35 -1.77
C ASP A 81 4.67 -22.63 -3.29
N ILE A 82 3.97 -21.83 -4.11
CA ILE A 82 3.98 -21.89 -5.58
C ILE A 82 4.72 -20.67 -6.15
N PRO A 83 6.07 -20.64 -6.08
CA PRO A 83 6.85 -19.46 -6.47
C PRO A 83 6.68 -19.10 -7.93
N ALA A 84 6.47 -20.07 -8.83
CA ALA A 84 6.33 -19.80 -10.25
C ALA A 84 5.14 -18.87 -10.59
N VAL A 85 4.01 -19.04 -9.88
CA VAL A 85 2.84 -18.18 -10.04
C VAL A 85 3.09 -16.85 -9.33
N GLY A 86 3.52 -16.89 -8.07
CA GLY A 86 3.77 -15.69 -7.28
C GLY A 86 4.78 -14.73 -7.90
N ASP A 87 5.85 -15.24 -8.52
CA ASP A 87 6.88 -14.43 -9.17
C ASP A 87 6.33 -13.70 -10.42
N LEU A 88 5.55 -14.39 -11.27
CA LEU A 88 5.00 -13.78 -12.48
C LEU A 88 3.85 -12.80 -12.14
N SER A 89 3.01 -13.14 -11.15
CA SER A 89 1.95 -12.24 -10.67
C SER A 89 2.50 -10.94 -10.12
N HIS A 90 3.60 -11.00 -9.35
CA HIS A 90 4.29 -9.82 -8.82
C HIS A 90 4.84 -8.90 -9.93
N GLU A 91 5.48 -9.48 -10.97
CA GLU A 91 6.01 -8.66 -12.07
C GLU A 91 4.89 -8.01 -12.90
N LEU A 92 3.77 -8.73 -13.10
CA LEU A 92 2.59 -8.15 -13.74
C LEU A 92 1.96 -7.03 -12.91
N GLU A 93 1.89 -7.19 -11.58
CA GLU A 93 1.43 -6.16 -10.64
C GLU A 93 2.26 -4.86 -10.78
N ASN A 94 3.59 -4.97 -10.80
CA ASN A 94 4.50 -3.83 -10.99
C ASN A 94 4.30 -3.12 -12.34
N LEU A 95 3.99 -3.89 -13.39
CA LEU A 95 3.70 -3.34 -14.72
C LEU A 95 2.38 -2.55 -14.70
N PHE A 96 1.33 -3.09 -14.08
CA PHE A 96 0.05 -2.37 -13.93
C PHE A 96 0.15 -1.16 -13.00
N GLU A 97 1.00 -1.21 -11.98
CA GLU A 97 1.34 -0.06 -11.14
C GLU A 97 1.99 1.04 -11.98
N GLY A 98 3.01 0.72 -12.77
CA GLY A 98 3.64 1.68 -13.67
C GLY A 98 2.67 2.30 -14.69
N LEU A 99 1.65 1.55 -15.13
CA LEU A 99 0.56 2.07 -15.97
C LEU A 99 -0.40 2.99 -15.20
N THR A 100 -0.72 2.64 -13.95
CA THR A 100 -1.62 3.43 -13.08
C THR A 100 -0.99 4.77 -12.70
N GLU A 101 0.31 4.77 -12.39
CA GLU A 101 1.11 5.97 -12.08
C GLU A 101 1.52 6.77 -13.33
N GLN A 102 1.10 6.33 -14.52
CA GLN A 102 1.42 6.94 -15.81
C GLN A 102 2.94 7.02 -16.12
N ARG A 103 3.77 6.24 -15.41
CA ARG A 103 5.20 6.07 -15.71
C ARG A 103 5.42 5.24 -16.97
N LEU A 104 4.50 4.32 -17.25
CA LEU A 104 4.49 3.49 -18.45
C LEU A 104 3.41 3.99 -19.42
N SER A 105 3.75 4.05 -20.69
CA SER A 105 2.78 4.29 -21.76
C SER A 105 2.39 2.97 -22.41
N ILE A 106 1.09 2.75 -22.59
CA ILE A 106 0.60 1.58 -23.33
C ILE A 106 0.94 1.71 -24.82
N ASN A 107 1.48 0.63 -25.38
CA ASN A 107 1.77 0.47 -26.80
C ASN A 107 1.53 -1.00 -27.19
N ASP A 108 1.64 -1.30 -28.49
CA ASP A 108 1.38 -2.66 -29.00
C ASP A 108 2.32 -3.72 -28.38
N GLU A 109 3.57 -3.35 -28.07
CA GLU A 109 4.56 -4.24 -27.45
C GLU A 109 4.18 -4.59 -26.00
N LEU A 110 3.79 -3.58 -25.21
CA LEU A 110 3.33 -3.78 -23.84
C LEU A 110 2.01 -4.53 -23.78
N SER A 111 1.08 -4.24 -24.69
CA SER A 111 -0.19 -4.95 -24.79
C SER A 111 0.05 -6.44 -25.07
N ASP A 112 0.87 -6.78 -26.06
CA ASP A 112 1.25 -8.18 -26.35
C ASP A 112 1.93 -8.86 -25.16
N LEU A 113 2.83 -8.15 -24.45
CA LEU A 113 3.48 -8.67 -23.26
C LEU A 113 2.48 -8.98 -22.14
N LEU A 114 1.51 -8.10 -21.88
CA LEU A 114 0.47 -8.31 -20.87
C LEU A 114 -0.35 -9.58 -21.15
N PHE A 115 -0.82 -9.76 -22.39
CA PHE A 115 -1.58 -10.96 -22.78
C PHE A 115 -0.73 -12.24 -22.67
N ARG A 116 0.54 -12.21 -23.11
CA ARG A 116 1.43 -13.38 -22.97
C ARG A 116 1.69 -13.76 -21.52
N CYS A 117 1.78 -12.78 -20.62
CA CYS A 117 1.96 -13.04 -19.19
C CYS A 117 0.69 -13.60 -18.55
N HIS A 118 -0.49 -13.06 -18.92
CA HIS A 118 -1.77 -13.61 -18.48
C HIS A 118 -1.96 -15.06 -18.96
N ASP A 119 -1.74 -15.33 -20.26
CA ASP A 119 -1.81 -16.69 -20.82
C ASP A 119 -0.86 -17.66 -20.09
N ARG A 120 0.32 -17.16 -19.69
CA ARG A 120 1.28 -17.97 -18.94
C ARG A 120 0.79 -18.26 -17.52
N LEU A 121 0.20 -17.29 -16.82
CA LEU A 121 -0.41 -17.51 -15.51
C LEU A 121 -1.56 -18.52 -15.60
N ALA A 122 -2.44 -18.39 -16.58
CA ALA A 122 -3.51 -19.34 -16.83
C ALA A 122 -2.97 -20.76 -17.04
N GLY A 123 -1.95 -20.92 -17.88
CA GLY A 123 -1.29 -22.23 -18.09
C GLY A 123 -0.59 -22.78 -16.84
N MET A 124 -0.09 -21.92 -15.93
CA MET A 124 0.46 -22.38 -14.66
C MET A 124 -0.64 -22.93 -13.74
N VAL A 125 -1.80 -22.26 -13.67
CA VAL A 125 -2.97 -22.72 -12.90
C VAL A 125 -3.52 -24.02 -13.49
N GLU A 126 -3.64 -24.14 -14.81
CA GLU A 126 -4.05 -25.38 -15.48
C GLU A 126 -3.09 -26.56 -15.17
N ASN A 127 -1.79 -26.32 -15.15
CA ASN A 127 -0.81 -27.34 -14.76
C ASN A 127 -1.02 -27.81 -13.32
N LEU A 128 -1.24 -26.87 -12.40
CA LEU A 128 -1.48 -27.17 -10.99
C LEU A 128 -2.79 -27.95 -10.80
N GLU A 129 -3.87 -27.61 -11.53
CA GLU A 129 -5.11 -28.41 -11.57
C GLU A 129 -4.85 -29.85 -12.04
N ALA A 130 -3.93 -30.03 -13.00
CA ALA A 130 -3.50 -31.34 -13.49
C ALA A 130 -2.54 -32.08 -12.55
N LYS A 131 -2.20 -31.50 -11.38
CA LYS A 131 -1.15 -31.96 -10.46
C LYS A 131 0.22 -32.06 -11.13
N GLU A 132 0.48 -31.20 -12.10
CA GLU A 132 1.76 -31.02 -12.77
C GLU A 132 2.46 -29.75 -12.27
N PRO A 133 3.80 -29.71 -12.23
CA PRO A 133 4.50 -28.52 -11.80
C PRO A 133 4.25 -27.36 -12.78
N PRO A 134 3.95 -26.14 -12.27
CA PRO A 134 3.78 -24.97 -13.11
C PRO A 134 5.10 -24.64 -13.81
N ARG A 135 5.04 -24.22 -15.07
CA ARG A 135 6.23 -23.88 -15.84
C ARG A 135 6.68 -22.45 -15.53
N PRO A 136 7.81 -22.23 -14.83
CA PRO A 136 8.28 -20.88 -14.50
C PRO A 136 8.52 -20.04 -15.76
N ALA A 137 8.39 -18.73 -15.63
CA ALA A 137 8.45 -17.78 -16.74
C ALA A 137 9.59 -16.75 -16.64
N PRO A 138 10.86 -17.18 -16.46
CA PRO A 138 11.99 -16.25 -16.36
C PRO A 138 12.20 -15.44 -17.65
N ASP A 139 11.73 -15.96 -18.78
CA ASP A 139 11.68 -15.27 -20.06
C ASP A 139 10.78 -14.03 -20.00
N LEU A 140 9.54 -14.19 -19.53
CA LEU A 140 8.56 -13.10 -19.44
C LEU A 140 8.91 -12.11 -18.32
N ILE A 141 9.37 -12.61 -17.17
CA ILE A 141 9.85 -11.77 -16.06
C ILE A 141 10.98 -10.85 -16.56
N GLY A 142 11.95 -11.40 -17.30
CA GLY A 142 13.03 -10.60 -17.87
C GLY A 142 12.55 -9.58 -18.92
N GLU A 143 11.54 -9.91 -19.71
CA GLU A 143 10.92 -8.97 -20.65
C GLU A 143 10.18 -7.83 -19.94
N ILE A 144 9.43 -8.11 -18.88
CA ILE A 144 8.76 -7.10 -18.04
C ILE A 144 9.79 -6.15 -17.42
N GLN A 145 10.81 -6.70 -16.76
CA GLN A 145 11.86 -5.91 -16.12
C GLN A 145 12.60 -5.03 -17.13
N ALA A 146 12.96 -5.58 -18.29
CA ALA A 146 13.59 -4.82 -19.36
C ALA A 146 12.68 -3.69 -19.90
N TYR A 147 11.37 -3.95 -20.00
CA TYR A 147 10.40 -2.94 -20.42
C TYR A 147 10.34 -1.80 -19.39
N ILE A 148 10.18 -2.11 -18.11
CA ILE A 148 10.13 -1.12 -17.01
C ILE A 148 11.43 -0.30 -16.95
N ASP A 149 12.60 -0.96 -17.03
CA ASP A 149 13.91 -0.29 -17.03
C ASP A 149 14.07 0.67 -18.23
N SER A 150 13.58 0.25 -19.40
CA SER A 150 13.64 1.06 -20.63
C SER A 150 12.71 2.27 -20.58
N ALA A 151 11.55 2.14 -19.95
CA ALA A 151 10.55 3.18 -19.82
C ALA A 151 10.89 4.19 -18.71
N THR A 152 11.51 3.74 -17.62
CA THR A 152 11.92 4.59 -16.48
C THR A 152 13.28 5.27 -16.67
N GLY A 153 13.98 4.98 -17.77
CA GLY A 153 15.19 5.72 -18.15
C GLY A 153 16.40 5.48 -17.24
N THR A 154 16.49 4.32 -16.59
CA THR A 154 17.68 3.95 -15.82
C THR A 154 18.81 3.54 -16.78
N ARG A 155 19.62 4.52 -17.19
CA ARG A 155 20.94 4.22 -17.77
C ARG A 155 21.75 3.43 -16.75
N PRO A 156 22.48 2.38 -17.15
CA PRO A 156 23.45 1.74 -16.26
C PRO A 156 24.50 2.79 -15.85
N VAL A 157 24.74 2.88 -14.55
CA VAL A 157 25.63 3.83 -13.88
C VAL A 157 27.01 3.87 -14.54
N THR A 158 27.36 4.96 -15.24
CA THR A 158 28.74 5.47 -15.33
C THR A 158 28.81 6.98 -15.64
N ASN A 159 29.37 7.70 -14.68
CA ASN A 159 30.30 8.85 -14.79
C ASN A 159 29.83 10.24 -15.31
N VAL A 160 29.83 11.18 -14.34
CA VAL A 160 29.98 12.65 -14.33
C VAL A 160 30.13 13.41 -15.67
N ALA A 161 29.16 14.29 -15.96
CA ALA A 161 29.34 15.74 -16.23
C ALA A 161 27.98 16.43 -16.53
N SER A 162 27.61 17.43 -15.72
CA SER A 162 26.67 18.52 -16.08
C SER A 162 27.34 19.53 -17.05
N PRO A 163 26.68 20.52 -17.69
CA PRO A 163 25.35 21.12 -17.39
C PRO A 163 24.48 21.57 -18.61
N GLU A 164 23.33 22.21 -18.29
CA GLU A 164 22.43 23.09 -19.11
C GLU A 164 21.50 22.33 -20.12
N GLU A 165 20.22 22.66 -20.36
CA GLU A 165 19.45 23.91 -20.30
C GLU A 165 17.92 23.61 -20.46
N GLU A 166 17.07 24.36 -19.72
CA GLU A 166 15.71 24.90 -20.01
C GLU A 166 14.64 24.14 -20.84
N ALA A 167 13.44 23.98 -20.26
CA ALA A 167 12.22 24.77 -20.59
C ALA A 167 10.92 24.15 -20.01
N GLU A 168 10.18 24.95 -19.23
CA GLU A 168 8.75 24.72 -18.92
C GLU A 168 7.87 24.98 -20.15
N PRO A 169 6.62 24.46 -20.15
CA PRO A 169 5.53 25.42 -20.00
C PRO A 169 4.35 24.96 -19.11
N ASP A 170 3.91 25.95 -18.34
CA ASP A 170 2.56 26.27 -17.85
C ASP A 170 1.41 25.85 -18.80
N PHE A 171 0.43 25.11 -18.27
CA PHE A 171 -0.98 25.17 -18.70
C PHE A 171 -1.91 24.94 -17.50
N ASN A 172 -2.35 26.07 -16.95
CA ASN A 172 -3.60 26.22 -16.22
C ASN A 172 -4.79 26.01 -17.18
N ASP A 173 -5.69 25.07 -16.91
CA ASP A 173 -7.11 25.19 -17.28
C ASP A 173 -7.98 24.26 -16.42
N GLU A 174 -8.91 24.89 -15.72
CA GLU A 174 -9.99 24.29 -14.94
C GLU A 174 -10.98 23.58 -15.88
N GLU A 175 -11.27 22.30 -15.66
CA GLU A 175 -12.56 21.72 -16.09
C GLU A 175 -13.12 20.75 -15.06
N GLN A 176 -14.05 21.30 -14.28
CA GLN A 176 -14.82 20.68 -13.21
C GLN A 176 -16.04 19.97 -13.80
N ALA A 177 -16.23 18.66 -13.53
CA ALA A 177 -17.50 17.95 -13.75
C ALA A 177 -17.63 16.74 -12.78
N PRO A 178 -18.86 16.32 -12.41
CA PRO A 178 -19.23 15.97 -11.04
C PRO A 178 -19.13 14.46 -10.73
N LEU A 179 -18.82 14.13 -9.46
CA LEU A 179 -18.92 12.78 -8.93
C LEU A 179 -20.31 12.54 -8.29
N PRO A 180 -20.87 11.33 -8.39
CA PRO A 180 -22.15 10.98 -7.79
C PRO A 180 -22.03 10.79 -6.26
N GLU A 181 -23.02 11.29 -5.51
CA GLU A 181 -23.25 10.93 -4.11
C GLU A 181 -23.57 9.43 -4.00
N VAL A 182 -22.79 8.69 -3.21
CA VAL A 182 -23.14 7.34 -2.76
C VAL A 182 -23.57 7.44 -1.30
N GLU A 183 -24.85 7.18 -1.07
CA GLU A 183 -25.47 7.07 0.27
C GLU A 183 -24.82 5.91 1.06
N GLU A 184 -24.36 6.19 2.28
CA GLU A 184 -23.98 5.16 3.24
C GLU A 184 -25.21 4.46 3.84
N PRO A 185 -25.22 3.13 4.00
CA PRO A 185 -26.17 2.48 4.88
C PRO A 185 -25.71 2.65 6.33
N VAL A 186 -26.51 3.40 7.08
CA VAL A 186 -26.56 3.33 8.54
C VAL A 186 -26.91 1.91 8.96
N ASP A 187 -26.03 1.24 9.71
CA ASP A 187 -26.48 0.27 10.69
C ASP A 187 -25.74 0.43 12.01
N SER A 188 -26.57 0.74 13.00
CA SER A 188 -26.26 0.88 14.40
C SER A 188 -26.31 -0.51 15.00
N ASP A 189 -25.17 -1.03 15.46
CA ASP A 189 -25.25 -1.82 16.69
C ASP A 189 -24.05 -1.61 17.61
N SER A 190 -24.41 -1.40 18.86
CA SER A 190 -23.56 -1.10 19.99
C SER A 190 -23.22 -2.42 20.68
N GLU A 191 -21.95 -2.81 20.70
CA GLU A 191 -21.51 -3.86 21.63
C GLU A 191 -20.15 -3.51 22.27
N THR A 192 -20.29 -3.05 23.51
CA THR A 192 -19.48 -3.35 24.70
C THR A 192 -17.97 -3.20 24.67
N ALA A 193 -17.55 -2.19 25.44
CA ALA A 193 -16.24 -2.06 26.06
C ALA A 193 -15.79 -3.32 26.81
N GLU A 194 -14.62 -3.84 26.45
CA GLU A 194 -13.73 -4.52 27.39
C GLU A 194 -12.54 -3.60 27.71
N THR A 195 -12.45 -3.27 28.99
CA THR A 195 -11.34 -2.56 29.61
C THR A 195 -10.12 -3.48 29.68
N GLY A 196 -9.08 -3.16 28.92
CA GLY A 196 -7.73 -3.72 29.05
C GLY A 196 -6.73 -2.62 29.42
N GLU A 197 -6.19 -2.76 30.62
CA GLU A 197 -5.08 -2.09 31.31
C GLU A 197 -4.22 -1.06 30.53
N VAL A 198 -4.16 0.15 31.10
CA VAL A 198 -3.16 1.20 30.84
C VAL A 198 -1.76 0.74 31.27
N GLU A 199 -0.93 0.37 30.31
CA GLU A 199 0.54 0.36 30.46
C GLU A 199 1.14 1.35 29.45
N ASP A 200 1.93 2.29 30.00
CA ASP A 200 2.86 3.26 29.37
C ASP A 200 2.81 3.38 27.83
N GLY A 201 2.24 4.48 27.34
CA GLY A 201 1.88 4.77 25.94
C GLY A 201 3.06 4.91 24.97
N VAL A 202 3.68 3.78 24.67
CA VAL A 202 4.68 3.61 23.62
C VAL A 202 4.06 2.60 22.65
N ALA A 203 3.41 3.07 21.59
CA ALA A 203 2.88 2.18 20.57
C ALA A 203 4.05 1.38 19.98
N ASP A 204 4.13 0.11 20.35
CA ASP A 204 5.11 -0.83 19.84
C ASP A 204 4.73 -1.15 18.40
N LEU A 205 5.49 -0.66 17.44
CA LEU A 205 5.22 -0.85 16.01
C LEU A 205 5.70 -2.22 15.48
N SER A 206 6.27 -3.08 16.32
CA SER A 206 6.84 -4.37 15.90
C SER A 206 5.80 -5.41 15.45
N HIS A 207 4.53 -5.20 15.76
CA HIS A 207 3.41 -6.06 15.37
C HIS A 207 2.76 -5.67 14.04
N LEU A 208 3.16 -4.53 13.45
CA LEU A 208 2.57 -4.02 12.21
C LEU A 208 3.08 -4.81 11.00
N ASP A 209 2.22 -4.97 10.01
CA ASP A 209 2.57 -5.59 8.74
C ASP A 209 3.55 -4.67 7.96
N PRO A 210 4.80 -5.11 7.70
CA PRO A 210 5.76 -4.30 6.97
C PRO A 210 5.34 -3.89 5.56
N GLU A 211 4.49 -4.68 4.88
CA GLU A 211 3.99 -4.37 3.54
C GLU A 211 2.97 -3.23 3.59
N LEU A 212 2.00 -3.31 4.50
CA LEU A 212 1.00 -2.25 4.70
C LEU A 212 1.64 -0.95 5.22
N VAL A 213 2.65 -1.06 6.09
CA VAL A 213 3.43 0.10 6.54
C VAL A 213 4.21 0.72 5.38
N GLY A 214 4.80 -0.09 4.49
CA GLY A 214 5.49 0.40 3.30
C GLY A 214 4.56 1.21 2.39
N ILE A 215 3.41 0.64 2.02
CA ILE A 215 2.38 1.30 1.20
C ILE A 215 1.91 2.61 1.84
N PHE A 216 1.61 2.57 3.15
CA PHE A 216 1.22 3.77 3.89
C PHE A 216 2.29 4.86 3.82
N LEU A 217 3.57 4.51 4.01
CA LEU A 217 4.65 5.50 4.03
C LEU A 217 4.89 6.15 2.66
N GLU A 218 4.74 5.40 1.57
CA GLU A 218 4.87 5.94 0.21
C GLU A 218 3.88 7.08 -0.04
N GLU A 219 2.62 6.90 0.35
CA GLU A 219 1.59 7.93 0.19
C GLU A 219 1.67 9.01 1.28
N ALA A 220 2.02 8.65 2.51
CA ALA A 220 2.02 9.57 3.64
C ALA A 220 3.01 10.74 3.45
N TYR A 221 4.18 10.52 2.84
CA TYR A 221 5.13 11.61 2.61
C TYR A 221 4.57 12.67 1.64
N ASP A 222 3.89 12.25 0.58
CA ASP A 222 3.29 13.16 -0.39
C ASP A 222 2.09 13.90 0.22
N LEU A 223 1.23 13.20 0.97
CA LEU A 223 0.12 13.81 1.68
C LEU A 223 0.58 14.82 2.75
N ILE A 224 1.65 14.53 3.48
CA ILE A 224 2.20 15.49 4.46
C ILE A 224 2.74 16.75 3.78
N ASN A 225 3.39 16.61 2.61
CA ASN A 225 3.86 17.78 1.86
C ASN A 225 2.69 18.58 1.25
N SER A 226 1.68 17.89 0.70
CA SER A 226 0.46 18.47 0.15
C SER A 226 -0.30 19.26 1.22
N THR A 227 -0.66 18.61 2.32
CA THR A 227 -1.38 19.23 3.45
C THR A 227 -0.62 20.41 4.05
N GLY A 228 0.72 20.35 4.12
CA GLY A 228 1.53 21.47 4.61
C GLY A 228 1.44 22.71 3.69
N SER A 229 1.44 22.48 2.38
CA SER A 229 1.30 23.53 1.38
C SER A 229 -0.12 24.13 1.39
N ALA A 230 -1.14 23.28 1.37
CA ALA A 230 -2.55 23.68 1.45
C ALA A 230 -2.85 24.44 2.75
N LEU A 231 -2.26 24.02 3.89
CA LEU A 231 -2.43 24.71 5.16
C LEU A 231 -1.80 26.11 5.14
N HIS A 232 -0.65 26.27 4.47
CA HIS A 232 -0.04 27.59 4.29
C HIS A 232 -0.96 28.53 3.50
N THR A 233 -1.47 28.07 2.36
CA THR A 233 -2.43 28.82 1.52
C THR A 233 -3.70 29.15 2.30
N TRP A 234 -4.22 28.20 3.07
CA TRP A 234 -5.38 28.43 3.92
C TRP A 234 -5.14 29.51 4.98
N THR A 235 -3.93 29.64 5.55
CA THR A 235 -3.64 30.74 6.48
C THR A 235 -3.74 32.13 5.84
N GLU A 236 -3.55 32.24 4.52
CA GLU A 236 -3.67 33.52 3.79
C GLU A 236 -5.13 33.91 3.58
N ASP A 237 -6.00 32.93 3.31
CA ASP A 237 -7.46 33.09 3.24
C ASP A 237 -8.20 31.96 3.98
N PRO A 238 -8.36 32.07 5.32
CA PRO A 238 -9.01 31.03 6.11
C PRO A 238 -10.51 30.88 5.84
N SER A 239 -11.09 31.78 5.04
CA SER A 239 -12.49 31.72 4.63
C SER A 239 -12.71 30.92 3.35
N ASP A 240 -11.63 30.52 2.67
CA ASP A 240 -11.69 29.70 1.48
C ASP A 240 -12.03 28.24 1.84
N ARG A 241 -13.29 27.89 1.59
CA ARG A 241 -13.84 26.55 1.84
C ARG A 241 -13.29 25.50 0.88
N SER A 242 -12.75 25.90 -0.27
CA SER A 242 -12.19 24.96 -1.23
C SER A 242 -10.90 24.34 -0.67
N ILE A 243 -10.05 25.14 -0.03
CA ILE A 243 -8.83 24.67 0.62
C ILE A 243 -9.15 23.81 1.85
N ALA A 244 -10.18 24.16 2.62
CA ALA A 244 -10.65 23.31 3.71
C ALA A 244 -11.12 21.94 3.21
N ALA A 245 -11.82 21.88 2.08
CA ALA A 245 -12.27 20.63 1.47
C ALA A 245 -11.12 19.81 0.84
N GLU A 246 -10.04 20.46 0.39
CA GLU A 246 -8.80 19.81 -0.04
C GLU A 246 -8.09 19.17 1.16
N LEU A 247 -7.85 19.97 2.21
CA LEU A 247 -7.26 19.50 3.47
C LEU A 247 -8.04 18.33 4.07
N GLN A 248 -9.38 18.38 4.05
CA GLN A 248 -10.25 17.29 4.51
C GLN A 248 -9.98 15.98 3.75
N ARG A 249 -9.87 16.04 2.41
CA ARG A 249 -9.63 14.86 1.58
C ARG A 249 -8.26 14.27 1.86
N ASP A 250 -7.23 15.11 1.94
CA ASP A 250 -5.86 14.63 2.18
C ASP A 250 -5.75 13.95 3.55
N VAL A 251 -6.35 14.53 4.60
CA VAL A 251 -6.35 13.89 5.93
C VAL A 251 -7.23 12.65 5.99
N HIS A 252 -8.31 12.57 5.21
CA HIS A 252 -9.14 11.37 5.07
C HIS A 252 -8.36 10.21 4.46
N THR A 253 -7.61 10.47 3.38
CA THR A 253 -6.75 9.46 2.75
C THR A 253 -5.66 9.02 3.72
N LEU A 254 -5.01 9.97 4.41
CA LEU A 254 -3.99 9.66 5.41
C LEU A 254 -4.55 8.83 6.59
N LYS A 255 -5.80 9.09 7.01
CA LYS A 255 -6.52 8.28 8.01
C LYS A 255 -6.71 6.84 7.52
N GLY A 256 -7.20 6.67 6.28
CA GLY A 256 -7.42 5.36 5.67
C GLY A 256 -6.13 4.53 5.66
N GLY A 257 -5.06 5.09 5.12
CA GLY A 257 -3.74 4.44 5.08
C GLY A 257 -3.20 4.11 6.48
N ALA A 258 -3.32 5.03 7.44
CA ALA A 258 -2.86 4.79 8.80
C ALA A 258 -3.62 3.65 9.52
N ARG A 259 -4.95 3.56 9.34
CA ARG A 259 -5.76 2.47 9.92
C ARG A 259 -5.45 1.13 9.27
N MET A 260 -5.24 1.12 7.94
CA MET A 260 -4.82 -0.09 7.21
C MET A 260 -3.45 -0.57 7.68
N ALA A 261 -2.51 0.34 7.90
CA ALA A 261 -1.18 0.03 8.44
C ALA A 261 -1.17 -0.24 9.96
N GLY A 262 -2.32 -0.21 10.65
CA GLY A 262 -2.43 -0.43 12.09
C GLY A 262 -1.82 0.69 12.97
N VAL A 263 -1.55 1.86 12.40
CA VAL A 263 -0.98 3.01 13.12
C VAL A 263 -2.11 3.85 13.72
N GLU A 264 -2.71 3.35 14.81
CA GLU A 264 -3.87 3.97 15.47
C GLU A 264 -3.61 5.41 15.88
N ALA A 265 -2.40 5.71 16.36
CA ALA A 265 -2.02 7.04 16.81
C ALA A 265 -2.16 8.10 15.69
N ILE A 266 -1.80 7.77 14.45
CA ILE A 266 -1.97 8.67 13.29
C ILE A 266 -3.44 8.74 12.92
N GLY A 267 -4.13 7.60 12.87
CA GLY A 267 -5.55 7.51 12.54
C GLY A 267 -6.46 8.28 13.50
N ASP A 268 -6.09 8.42 14.77
CA ASP A 268 -6.86 9.19 15.76
C ASP A 268 -6.70 10.71 15.57
N LEU A 269 -5.48 11.17 15.26
CA LEU A 269 -5.22 12.59 15.02
C LEU A 269 -5.82 13.05 13.69
N THR A 270 -5.71 12.27 12.62
CA THR A 270 -6.29 12.61 11.31
C THR A 270 -7.81 12.63 11.35
N HIS A 271 -8.44 11.71 12.09
CA HIS A 271 -9.90 11.68 12.24
C HIS A 271 -10.46 12.98 12.84
N VAL A 272 -9.88 13.50 13.92
CA VAL A 272 -10.38 14.77 14.50
C VAL A 272 -10.08 15.99 13.65
N LEU A 273 -9.00 15.95 12.84
CA LEU A 273 -8.70 17.00 11.87
C LEU A 273 -9.71 16.99 10.72
N GLU A 274 -10.08 15.80 10.25
CA GLU A 274 -11.10 15.61 9.23
C GLU A 274 -12.44 16.21 9.66
N ASP A 275 -12.92 15.89 10.86
CA ASP A 275 -14.14 16.48 11.45
C ASP A 275 -14.07 18.01 11.51
N LEU A 276 -12.89 18.56 11.82
CA LEU A 276 -12.68 20.01 11.87
C LEU A 276 -12.76 20.63 10.48
N PHE A 277 -12.06 20.07 9.50
CA PHE A 277 -12.09 20.58 8.13
C PHE A 277 -13.45 20.41 7.47
N GLU A 278 -14.19 19.34 7.76
CA GLU A 278 -15.58 19.16 7.34
C GLU A 278 -16.46 20.32 7.83
N LYS A 279 -16.42 20.63 9.13
CA LYS A 279 -17.21 21.74 9.69
C LYS A 279 -16.82 23.11 9.11
N VAL A 280 -15.54 23.31 8.80
CA VAL A 280 -15.08 24.55 8.15
C VAL A 280 -15.59 24.62 6.71
N ALA A 281 -15.48 23.52 5.94
CA ALA A 281 -15.94 23.43 4.56
C ALA A 281 -17.46 23.66 4.44
N GLU A 282 -18.25 23.12 5.37
CA GLU A 282 -19.69 23.37 5.46
C GLU A 282 -20.04 24.79 5.94
N GLY A 283 -19.07 25.49 6.55
CA GLY A 283 -19.25 26.82 7.14
C GLY A 283 -19.96 26.80 8.49
N GLN A 284 -19.91 25.68 9.20
CA GLN A 284 -20.40 25.53 10.57
C GLN A 284 -19.38 26.01 11.61
N LEU A 285 -18.10 26.10 11.22
CA LEU A 285 -16.99 26.58 12.05
C LEU A 285 -16.24 27.69 11.31
N GLU A 286 -16.07 28.84 11.97
CA GLU A 286 -15.23 29.93 11.44
C GLU A 286 -13.79 29.74 11.88
N ALA A 287 -12.86 30.01 10.96
CA ALA A 287 -11.44 29.97 11.26
C ALA A 287 -11.04 31.07 12.27
N SER A 288 -10.11 30.72 13.15
CA SER A 288 -9.56 31.64 14.14
C SER A 288 -8.05 31.45 14.25
N ASP A 289 -7.32 32.49 14.65
CA ASP A 289 -5.85 32.41 14.77
C ASP A 289 -5.40 31.23 15.67
N ALA A 290 -6.14 30.97 16.75
CA ALA A 290 -5.87 29.85 17.65
C ALA A 290 -6.10 28.48 16.98
N MET A 291 -7.04 28.39 16.05
CA MET A 291 -7.25 27.20 15.23
C MET A 291 -6.09 27.03 14.24
N ASN A 292 -5.63 28.11 13.61
CA ASN A 292 -4.52 28.06 12.66
C ASN A 292 -3.24 27.54 13.33
N ASP A 293 -2.88 28.11 14.49
CA ASP A 293 -1.73 27.66 15.27
C ASP A 293 -1.84 26.18 15.67
N LEU A 294 -3.06 25.73 16.02
CA LEU A 294 -3.31 24.33 16.36
C LEU A 294 -3.15 23.42 15.15
N LEU A 295 -3.63 23.82 13.98
CA LEU A 295 -3.51 23.02 12.75
C LEU A 295 -2.04 22.84 12.34
N PHE A 296 -1.20 23.88 12.46
CA PHE A 296 0.25 23.72 12.25
C PHE A 296 0.88 22.77 13.26
N ALA A 297 0.50 22.87 14.54
CA ALA A 297 1.00 21.94 15.56
C ALA A 297 0.57 20.48 15.29
N CYS A 298 -0.64 20.28 14.76
CA CYS A 298 -1.12 18.96 14.36
C CYS A 298 -0.39 18.43 13.12
N HIS A 299 -0.16 19.28 12.11
CA HIS A 299 0.61 18.93 10.92
C HIS A 299 2.06 18.53 11.28
N ASP A 300 2.75 19.36 12.08
CA ASP A 300 4.10 19.06 12.57
C ASP A 300 4.13 17.73 13.35
N ARG A 301 3.09 17.44 14.14
CA ARG A 301 2.99 16.18 14.87
C ARG A 301 2.76 15.00 13.92
N LEU A 302 1.88 15.13 12.92
CA LEU A 302 1.67 14.08 11.90
C LEU A 302 2.96 13.77 11.15
N ALA A 303 3.70 14.79 10.72
CA ALA A 303 5.00 14.60 10.05
C ALA A 303 6.00 13.85 10.95
N GLN A 304 6.06 14.18 12.24
CA GLN A 304 6.89 13.44 13.20
C GLN A 304 6.43 12.00 13.39
N MET A 305 5.13 11.73 13.39
CA MET A 305 4.57 10.39 13.55
C MET A 305 4.86 9.51 12.33
N VAL A 306 4.73 10.06 11.12
CA VAL A 306 5.13 9.38 9.86
C VAL A 306 6.62 9.02 9.90
N GLU A 307 7.48 9.95 10.31
CA GLU A 307 8.92 9.69 10.46
C GLU A 307 9.23 8.66 11.56
N GLN A 308 8.45 8.63 12.65
CA GLN A 308 8.56 7.60 13.69
C GLN A 308 8.23 6.21 13.13
N VAL A 309 7.16 6.09 12.33
CA VAL A 309 6.79 4.85 11.65
C VAL A 309 7.87 4.43 10.66
N ALA A 310 8.35 5.34 9.82
CA ALA A 310 9.42 5.07 8.84
C ALA A 310 10.73 4.61 9.49
N THR A 311 11.06 5.15 10.66
CA THR A 311 12.28 4.79 11.40
C THR A 311 12.07 3.69 12.44
N GLN A 312 10.89 3.05 12.45
CA GLN A 312 10.48 2.01 13.41
C GLN A 312 10.70 2.44 14.89
N LYS A 313 10.50 3.72 15.16
CA LYS A 313 10.53 4.28 16.52
C LYS A 313 9.13 4.29 17.10
N PRO A 314 8.99 4.28 18.43
CA PRO A 314 7.70 4.45 19.06
C PRO A 314 6.94 5.68 18.56
N CYS A 315 5.67 5.48 18.26
CA CYS A 315 4.75 6.52 17.81
C CYS A 315 3.70 6.78 18.89
N PRO A 316 4.00 7.63 19.91
CA PRO A 316 3.05 7.87 20.99
C PRO A 316 1.80 8.63 20.48
N PRO A 317 0.61 8.34 21.02
CA PRO A 317 -0.62 9.05 20.66
C PRO A 317 -0.53 10.56 20.92
N ALA A 318 -1.19 11.36 20.07
CA ALA A 318 -1.22 12.81 20.18
C ALA A 318 -2.39 13.31 21.06
N GLU A 319 -2.58 12.73 22.24
CA GLU A 319 -3.78 12.92 23.09
C GLU A 319 -4.09 14.39 23.38
N GLU A 320 -3.06 15.21 23.64
CA GLU A 320 -3.24 16.63 23.94
C GLU A 320 -3.76 17.42 22.73
N LEU A 321 -3.22 17.16 21.54
CA LEU A 321 -3.65 17.81 20.30
C LEU A 321 -5.07 17.38 19.93
N VAL A 322 -5.36 16.08 20.05
CA VAL A 322 -6.70 15.52 19.86
C VAL A 322 -7.71 16.22 20.78
N ALA A 323 -7.40 16.37 22.06
CA ALA A 323 -8.27 17.04 23.03
C ALA A 323 -8.48 18.53 22.69
N ARG A 324 -7.45 19.22 22.20
CA ARG A 324 -7.54 20.64 21.79
C ARG A 324 -8.41 20.82 20.55
N VAL A 325 -8.24 19.96 19.53
CA VAL A 325 -9.08 19.99 18.31
C VAL A 325 -10.54 19.73 18.66
N GLN A 326 -10.80 18.71 19.49
CA GLN A 326 -12.16 18.41 19.96
C GLN A 326 -12.78 19.55 20.78
N SER A 327 -11.98 20.32 21.53
CA SER A 327 -12.48 21.49 22.26
C SER A 327 -12.98 22.57 21.30
N ILE A 328 -12.24 22.82 20.21
CA ILE A 328 -12.68 23.73 19.13
C ILE A 328 -13.97 23.21 18.49
N LEU A 329 -14.04 21.92 18.16
CA LEU A 329 -15.22 21.27 17.57
C LEU A 329 -16.48 21.39 18.44
N ARG A 330 -16.33 21.45 19.76
CA ARG A 330 -17.41 21.66 20.75
C ARG A 330 -17.74 23.14 21.01
N GLY A 331 -16.94 24.07 20.49
CA GLY A 331 -17.08 25.50 20.76
C GLY A 331 -16.61 25.91 22.16
N GLU A 332 -15.78 25.09 22.81
CA GLU A 332 -15.16 25.36 24.10
C GLU A 332 -13.83 26.09 23.88
N SER A 333 -13.54 27.14 24.65
CA SER A 333 -12.23 27.79 24.61
C SER A 333 -11.17 26.77 25.01
N ALA A 334 -10.20 26.52 24.13
CA ALA A 334 -9.18 25.49 24.31
C ALA A 334 -8.55 25.55 25.71
N PRO A 335 -8.35 24.40 26.38
CA PRO A 335 -7.66 24.37 27.67
C PRO A 335 -6.28 24.99 27.48
N SER A 336 -6.00 26.02 28.28
CA SER A 336 -4.69 26.67 28.34
C SER A 336 -3.75 25.78 29.17
N ASP A 337 -2.52 25.58 28.68
CA ASP A 337 -1.41 24.82 29.28
C ASP A 337 -1.42 24.71 30.83
#